data_AF-A0A535TA11-F1
#
_entry.id   AF-A0A535TA11-F1
#
_cell.length_a   1.000
_cell.length_b   1.000
_cell.length_c   1.000
_cell.angle_alpha   90.00
_cell.angle_beta   90.00
_cell.angle_gamma   90.00
#
_symmetry.space_group_name_H-M   'P 1'
#
loop_
_entity.id
_entity.type
_entity.pdbx_description
1 polymer ?
#
loop_
_entity_poly.entity_id
_entity_poly.type
_entity_poly.pdbx_seq_one_letter_code
_entity_poly.pdbx_strand_id
1 'polypeptide(L)' 'MYFPGDPLIPLDPILNSIADARGRDLLVAKFDPEATEPEWALAYRWDVVLRGRDATPKQ' A
#
# COMPACT_ATOMS: atom_id res chain seq x y z
N MET A 1 4.00 -1.33 3.53
CA MET A 1 3.88 -0.62 2.24
C MET A 1 4.79 -1.34 1.26
N TYR A 2 4.30 -1.58 0.05
CA TYR A 2 5.00 -2.22 -1.06
C TYR A 2 4.99 -1.29 -2.28
N PHE A 3 5.83 -1.58 -3.28
CA PHE A 3 5.93 -0.77 -4.50
C PHE A 3 5.23 -1.46 -5.67
N PRO A 4 4.64 -0.69 -6.61
CA PRO A 4 3.91 -1.25 -7.73
C PRO A 4 4.85 -2.00 -8.68
N GLY A 5 4.42 -3.17 -9.14
CA GLY A 5 5.18 -3.99 -10.09
C GLY A 5 6.31 -4.83 -9.48
N ASP A 6 6.47 -4.85 -8.15
CA ASP A 6 7.46 -5.72 -7.50
C ASP A 6 7.12 -7.21 -7.76
N PRO A 7 8.00 -7.96 -8.46
CA PRO A 7 7.74 -9.35 -8.82
C PRO A 7 7.78 -10.31 -7.63
N LEU A 8 8.23 -9.86 -6.45
CA LEU A 8 8.29 -10.68 -5.24
C LEU A 8 6.98 -10.68 -4.45
N ILE A 9 6.08 -9.73 -4.70
CA ILE A 9 4.77 -9.62 -4.03
C ILE A 9 3.99 -10.94 -4.03
N PRO A 10 3.87 -11.70 -5.16
CA PRO A 10 3.15 -12.96 -5.17
C PRO A 10 3.74 -14.04 -4.26
N LEU A 11 5.04 -13.94 -3.93
CA LEU A 11 5.79 -14.93 -3.15
C LEU A 11 5.89 -14.55 -1.66
N ASP A 12 5.52 -13.33 -1.27
CA ASP A 12 5.67 -12.85 0.11
C ASP A 12 4.63 -13.53 1.05
N PRO A 13 5.06 -14.37 2.01
CA PRO A 13 4.13 -15.03 2.92
C PRO A 13 3.48 -14.06 3.91
N ILE A 14 4.09 -12.91 4.21
CA ILE A 14 3.55 -11.89 5.11
C ILE A 14 2.40 -11.18 4.42
N LEU A 15 2.60 -10.68 3.20
CA LEU A 15 1.53 -10.03 2.43
C LEU A 15 0.37 -11.00 2.15
N ASN A 16 0.70 -12.25 1.79
CA ASN A 16 -0.30 -13.28 1.50
C ASN A 16 -1.06 -13.77 2.74
N SER A 17 -0.62 -13.45 3.96
CA SER A 17 -1.36 -13.77 5.20
C SER A 17 -2.66 -12.98 5.35
N ILE A 18 -2.80 -11.84 4.65
CA ILE A 18 -4.03 -11.04 4.63
C ILE A 18 -5.04 -11.76 3.74
N ALA A 19 -6.16 -12.24 4.30
CA ALA A 19 -7.12 -13.05 3.54
C ALA A 19 -7.83 -12.28 2.40
N ASP A 20 -8.16 -11.01 2.63
CA ASP A 20 -8.84 -10.15 1.65
C ASP A 20 -7.85 -9.59 0.64
N ALA A 21 -8.05 -9.89 -0.65
CA ALA A 21 -7.26 -9.35 -1.75
C ALA A 21 -7.26 -7.82 -1.77
N ARG A 22 -8.41 -7.18 -1.49
CA ARG A 22 -8.49 -5.72 -1.39
C ARG A 22 -7.60 -5.19 -0.27
N GLY A 23 -7.48 -5.93 0.83
CA GLY A 23 -6.58 -5.59 1.93
C GLY A 23 -5.10 -5.57 1.51
N ARG A 24 -4.70 -6.48 0.62
CA ARG A 24 -3.35 -6.50 0.05
C ARG A 24 -3.11 -5.33 -0.90
N ASP A 25 -4.09 -5.04 -1.76
CA ASP A 25 -3.99 -3.94 -2.74
C ASP A 25 -3.79 -2.57 -2.08
N LEU A 26 -4.40 -2.34 -0.91
CA LEU A 26 -4.24 -1.10 -0.13
C LEU A 26 -2.82 -0.91 0.44
N LEU A 27 -2.00 -1.96 0.48
CA LEU A 27 -0.63 -1.89 0.95
C LEU A 27 0.37 -1.55 -0.16
N VAL A 28 -0.05 -1.52 -1.43
CA VAL A 28 0.77 -1.16 -2.58
C VAL A 28 0.63 0.33 -2.86
N ALA A 29 1.75 1.06 -2.82
CA ALA A 29 1.79 2.47 -3.13
C ALA A 29 1.59 2.74 -4.63
N LYS A 30 1.27 3.98 -4.99
CA LYS A 30 1.14 4.43 -6.38
C LYS A 30 2.29 5.35 -6.73
N PHE A 31 2.87 5.17 -7.92
CA PHE A 31 3.85 6.11 -8.44
C PHE A 31 3.20 7.49 -8.63
N ASP A 32 3.88 8.54 -8.19
CA ASP A 32 3.40 9.92 -8.27
C ASP A 32 4.36 10.78 -9.12
N PRO A 33 4.03 11.00 -10.41
CA PRO A 33 4.88 11.80 -11.29
C PRO A 33 4.84 13.30 -10.98
N GLU A 34 3.77 13.79 -10.35
CA GLU A 34 3.63 15.22 -10.02
C GLU A 34 4.49 15.60 -8.82
N ALA A 35 4.62 14.69 -7.85
CA ALA A 35 5.49 14.88 -6.69
C ALA A 35 6.95 14.45 -6.93
N THR A 36 7.27 13.89 -8.11
CA THR A 36 8.62 13.46 -8.46
C THR A 36 9.52 14.67 -8.75
N GLU A 37 10.75 14.64 -8.23
CA GLU A 37 11.78 15.64 -8.49
C GLU A 37 12.74 15.13 -9.59
N PRO A 38 12.75 15.73 -10.79
CA PRO A 38 13.61 15.30 -11.89
C PRO A 38 15.09 15.29 -11.49
N GLU A 39 15.82 14.26 -11.93
CA GLU A 39 17.25 14.06 -11.65
C GLU A 39 17.62 13.95 -10.16
N TRP A 40 16.63 13.79 -9.27
CA TRP A 40 16.86 13.71 -7.83
C TRP A 40 16.13 12.54 -7.17
N ALA A 41 14.80 12.52 -7.22
CA ALA A 41 14.01 11.54 -6.47
C ALA A 41 12.65 11.25 -7.11
N LEU A 42 12.31 9.96 -7.21
CA LEU A 42 10.96 9.51 -7.53
C LEU A 42 10.06 9.64 -6.31
N ALA A 43 8.78 9.94 -6.54
CA ALA A 43 7.77 9.98 -5.49
C ALA A 43 6.75 8.85 -5.62
N TYR A 44 6.28 8.38 -4.47
CA TYR A 44 5.19 7.42 -4.35
C TYR A 44 4.20 7.90 -3.30
N ARG A 45 2.92 7.75 -3.62
CA ARG A 45 1.82 8.08 -2.71
C ARG A 45 1.24 6.81 -2.09
N TRP A 46 1.10 6.84 -0.76
CA TRP A 46 0.45 5.79 0.00
C TRP A 46 -0.49 6.40 1.04
N ASP A 47 -1.79 6.22 0.85
CA ASP A 47 -2.82 6.74 1.75
C ASP A 47 -3.12 5.71 2.85
N VAL A 48 -3.05 6.13 4.12
CA VAL A 48 -3.32 5.26 5.28
C VAL A 48 -4.71 5.56 5.85
N VAL A 49 -5.58 4.55 5.88
CA VAL A 49 -6.94 4.67 6.44
C VAL A 49 -6.98 4.05 7.83
N LEU A 50 -7.36 4.85 8.82
CA LEU A 50 -7.59 4.39 10.20
C LEU A 50 -9.08 4.09 10.42
N ARG A 51 -9.39 3.35 11.49
CA ARG A 51 -10.79 3.13 11.89
C ARG A 51 -11.51 4.47 12.13
N GLY A 52 -12.78 4.53 11.75
CA GLY A 52 -13.64 5.68 12.02
C GLY A 52 -13.84 5.90 13.51
N ARG A 53 -14.02 7.16 13.92
CA ARG A 53 -14.20 7.55 15.33
C ARG A 53 -15.34 6.80 16.02
N ASP A 54 -16.44 6.60 15.30
CA ASP A 54 -17.67 5.98 15.82
C ASP A 54 -17.78 4.49 15.44
N ALA A 55 -16.72 3.88 14.92
CA ALA A 55 -16.72 2.47 14.55
C ALA A 55 -16.85 1.59 15.80
N THR A 56 -17.81 0.66 15.81
CA THR A 56 -17.89 -0.37 16.84
C THR A 56 -16.62 -1.22 16.83
N PRO A 57 -15.92 -1.39 17.96
CA PRO A 57 -14.74 -2.25 18.02
C PRO A 57 -15.09 -3.67 17.60
N LYS A 58 -14.28 -4.24 16.68
CA LYS A 58 -14.31 -5.67 16.38
C LYS A 58 -13.20 -6.35 17.16
N GLN A 59 -13.46 -7.57 17.64
CA GLN A 59 -12.45 -8.46 18.22
C GLN A 59 -11.67 -9.14 17.10
#